data_AF-A0AAJ2NTI0-F1
#
_entry.id   AF-A0AAJ2NTI0-F1
#
_cell.length_a   1.000
_cell.length_b   1.000
_cell.length_c   1.000
_cell.angle_alpha   90.00
_cell.angle_beta   90.00
_cell.angle_gamma   90.00
#
_symmetry.space_group_name_H-M   'P 1'
#
loop_
_entity.id
_entity.type
_entity.pdbx_description
1 polymer ?
#
loop_
_entity_poly.entity_id
_entity_poly.type
_entity_poly.pdbx_seq_one_letter_code
_entity_poly.pdbx_strand_id
1 'polypeptide(L)'
;DHGAVFVATALSAALGSIIMGLIGKYPLALAPGMGLNGFFAFSVVLGSGIPWQHALGAVFISGVFFFLLTLTGLREKIINAIPI
;
A
#
# COMPACT_ATOMS: atom_id res chain seq x y z
N ASP A 1 -7.61 -20.48 -1.87
CA ASP A 1 -6.29 -21.13 -2.05
C ASP A 1 -5.22 -20.28 -1.36
N HIS A 2 -4.67 -20.74 -0.24
CA HIS A 2 -3.76 -19.93 0.60
C HIS A 2 -2.40 -19.67 -0.09
N GLY A 3 -1.98 -20.53 -1.01
CA GLY A 3 -0.72 -20.36 -1.76
C GLY A 3 -0.77 -19.19 -2.74
N ALA A 4 -1.91 -18.98 -3.41
CA ALA A 4 -2.06 -17.90 -4.39
C ALA A 4 -1.87 -16.49 -3.80
N VAL A 5 -2.43 -16.21 -2.61
CA VAL A 5 -2.28 -14.92 -1.93
C VAL A 5 -0.86 -14.69 -1.39
N PHE A 6 -0.19 -15.76 -0.95
CA PHE A 6 1.20 -15.70 -0.53
C PHE A 6 2.12 -15.36 -1.71
N VAL A 7 1.97 -16.08 -2.82
CA VAL A 7 2.75 -15.85 -4.04
C VAL A 7 2.48 -14.45 -4.61
N ALA A 8 1.22 -14.00 -4.63
CA ALA A 8 0.88 -12.64 -5.06
C ALA A 8 1.56 -11.57 -4.19
N THR A 9 1.57 -11.74 -2.86
CA THR A 9 2.21 -10.79 -1.95
C THR A 9 3.73 -10.81 -2.12
N ALA A 10 4.34 -11.99 -2.18
CA ALA A 10 5.78 -12.14 -2.37
C ALA A 10 6.26 -11.54 -3.70
N LEU A 11 5.52 -11.78 -4.80
CA LEU A 11 5.80 -11.19 -6.10
C LEU A 11 5.64 -9.67 -6.07
N SER A 12 4.58 -9.14 -5.45
CA SER A 12 4.41 -7.68 -5.33
C SER A 12 5.54 -7.01 -4.54
N ALA A 13 6.03 -7.64 -3.47
CA ALA A 13 7.12 -7.13 -2.65
C ALA A 13 8.46 -7.20 -3.39
N ALA A 14 8.71 -8.29 -4.13
CA ALA A 14 9.89 -8.45 -4.98
C ALA A 14 9.92 -7.39 -6.09
N LEU A 15 8.80 -7.22 -6.81
CA LEU A 15 8.67 -6.19 -7.84
C LEU A 15 8.84 -4.78 -7.27
N GLY A 16 8.19 -4.47 -6.15
CA GLY A 16 8.34 -3.17 -5.49
C GLY A 16 9.79 -2.88 -5.08
N SER A 17 10.48 -3.88 -4.52
CA SER A 17 11.89 -3.75 -4.12
C SER A 17 12.82 -3.56 -5.32
N ILE A 18 12.58 -4.27 -6.43
CA ILE A 18 13.33 -4.12 -7.68
C ILE A 18 13.13 -2.71 -8.27
N ILE A 19 11.88 -2.22 -8.31
CA ILE A 19 11.55 -0.88 -8.82
C ILE A 19 12.20 0.20 -7.95
N MET A 20 12.19 0.06 -6.63
CA MET A 20 12.88 0.99 -5.71
C MET A 20 14.40 1.00 -5.91
N GLY A 21 15.01 -0.16 -6.14
CA GLY A 21 16.44 -0.27 -6.40
C GLY A 21 16.86 0.37 -7.73
N LEU A 22 16.10 0.15 -8.79
CA LEU A 22 16.41 0.65 -10.15
C LEU A 22 16.02 2.12 -10.35
N ILE A 23 14.78 2.48 -10.03
CA ILE A 23 14.22 3.81 -10.32
C ILE A 23 14.40 4.74 -9.13
N GLY A 24 14.14 4.26 -7.92
CA GLY A 24 14.27 5.07 -6.70
C GLY A 24 15.72 5.31 -6.26
N LYS A 25 16.70 4.55 -6.78
CA LYS A 25 18.12 4.54 -6.35
C LYS A 25 18.27 4.49 -4.82
N TYR A 26 17.32 3.84 -4.15
CA TYR A 26 17.25 3.69 -2.71
C TYR A 26 17.25 2.21 -2.37
N PRO A 27 18.32 1.66 -1.77
CA PRO A 27 18.45 0.23 -1.49
C PRO A 27 17.66 -0.16 -0.23
N LEU A 28 16.36 0.09 -0.23
CA LEU A 28 15.44 -0.31 0.84
C LEU A 28 14.55 -1.45 0.33
N ALA A 29 14.61 -2.59 1.03
CA ALA A 29 13.69 -3.69 0.79
C ALA A 29 12.29 -3.28 1.25
N LEU A 30 11.33 -3.30 0.32
CA LEU A 30 9.92 -3.09 0.62
C LEU A 30 9.33 -4.42 1.09
N ALA A 31 9.24 -4.58 2.41
CA ALA A 31 8.57 -5.72 3.03
C ALA A 31 7.06 -5.47 3.15
N PRO A 32 6.22 -6.53 3.08
CA PRO A 32 4.78 -6.39 3.30
C PRO A 32 4.49 -5.97 4.74
N GLY A 33 3.67 -4.93 4.91
CA GLY A 33 3.23 -4.45 6.22
C GLY A 33 2.22 -5.40 6.87
N MET A 34 2.70 -6.49 7.47
CA MET A 34 1.83 -7.55 8.04
C MET A 34 0.87 -7.04 9.12
N GLY A 35 1.22 -5.98 9.86
CA GLY A 35 0.31 -5.35 10.84
C GLY A 35 -0.90 -4.66 10.21
N LEU A 36 -0.74 -4.05 9.04
CA LEU A 36 -1.83 -3.44 8.29
C LEU A 36 -2.80 -4.49 7.75
N ASN A 37 -2.29 -5.66 7.35
CA ASN A 37 -3.13 -6.79 6.93
C ASN A 37 -3.99 -7.30 8.10
N GLY A 38 -3.44 -7.33 9.31
CA GLY A 38 -4.18 -7.66 10.53
C GLY A 38 -5.27 -6.63 10.85
N PHE A 39 -4.95 -5.34 10.81
CA PHE A 39 -5.93 -4.27 10.98
C PHE A 39 -7.06 -4.36 9.94
N PHE A 40 -6.71 -4.56 8.66
CA PHE A 40 -7.67 -4.72 7.59
C PHE A 40 -8.62 -5.90 7.84
N ALA A 41 -8.09 -7.08 8.15
CA ALA A 41 -8.90 -8.26 8.37
C ALA A 41 -9.78 -8.14 9.63
N PHE A 42 -9.20 -7.76 10.77
CA PHE A 42 -9.89 -7.80 12.06
C PHE A 42 -10.73 -6.56 12.35
N SER A 43 -10.27 -5.35 11.97
CA SER A 43 -10.99 -4.11 12.26
C SER A 43 -11.91 -3.67 11.12
N VAL A 44 -11.44 -3.73 9.87
CA VAL A 44 -12.22 -3.23 8.72
C VAL A 44 -13.22 -4.27 8.24
N VAL A 45 -12.78 -5.50 7.99
CA VAL A 45 -13.66 -6.56 7.45
C VAL A 45 -14.51 -7.17 8.56
N LEU A 46 -13.88 -7.70 9.62
CA LEU A 46 -14.62 -8.34 10.72
C LEU A 46 -15.29 -7.32 11.65
N GLY A 47 -14.59 -6.27 12.07
CA GLY A 47 -15.11 -5.28 13.02
C GLY A 47 -16.22 -4.40 12.46
N SER A 48 -16.14 -4.01 11.18
CA SER A 48 -17.16 -3.15 10.54
C SER A 48 -18.19 -3.94 9.73
N GLY A 49 -18.07 -5.27 9.64
CA GLY A 49 -19.00 -6.14 8.90
C GLY A 49 -19.02 -5.93 7.38
N ILE A 50 -18.02 -5.24 6.83
CA ILE A 50 -17.96 -4.91 5.41
C ILE A 50 -17.37 -6.10 4.64
N PRO A 51 -17.98 -6.52 3.51
CA PRO A 51 -17.42 -7.58 2.67
C PRO A 51 -16.01 -7.22 2.18
N TRP A 52 -15.08 -8.18 2.26
CA TRP A 52 -13.66 -7.98 1.97
C TRP A 52 -13.39 -7.42 0.56
N GLN A 53 -14.26 -7.70 -0.40
CA GLN A 53 -14.17 -7.17 -1.76
C GLN A 53 -14.32 -5.65 -1.80
N HIS A 54 -15.25 -5.10 -1.01
CA HIS A 54 -15.47 -3.65 -0.94
C HIS A 54 -14.30 -2.97 -0.22
N ALA A 55 -13.81 -3.60 0.85
CA ALA A 55 -12.66 -3.12 1.59
C ALA A 55 -11.38 -3.11 0.72
N LEU A 56 -11.12 -4.16 -0.06
CA LEU A 56 -10.00 -4.19 -1.02
C LEU A 56 -10.17 -3.14 -2.13
N GLY A 57 -11.40 -2.90 -2.60
CA GLY A 57 -11.69 -1.82 -3.55
C GLY A 57 -11.31 -0.44 -3.00
N ALA A 58 -11.65 -0.16 -1.74
CA ALA A 58 -11.26 1.08 -1.07
C ALA A 58 -9.73 1.22 -0.94
N VAL A 59 -9.02 0.13 -0.61
CA VAL A 59 -7.55 0.10 -0.54
C VAL A 59 -6.93 0.38 -1.90
N PHE A 60 -7.47 -0.21 -2.96
CA PHE A 60 -7.00 0.01 -4.33
C PHE A 60 -7.18 1.48 -4.76
N ILE A 61 -8.38 2.05 -4.55
CA ILE A 61 -8.65 3.46 -4.86
C ILE A 61 -7.72 4.39 -4.08
N SER A 62 -7.51 4.12 -2.79
CA SER A 62 -6.58 4.90 -1.96
C SER A 62 -5.15 4.82 -2.49
N GLY A 63 -4.71 3.64 -2.94
CA GLY A 63 -3.40 3.43 -3.56
C GLY A 63 -3.23 4.22 -4.87
N VAL A 64 -4.25 4.21 -5.74
CA VAL A 64 -4.25 5.01 -6.97
C VAL A 64 -4.20 6.51 -6.66
N PHE A 65 -4.99 6.98 -5.70
CA PHE A 65 -4.97 8.37 -5.26
C PHE A 65 -3.60 8.78 -4.71
N PHE A 66 -2.99 7.94 -3.87
CA PHE A 66 -1.67 8.18 -3.31
C PHE A 66 -0.56 8.16 -4.37
N PHE A 67 -0.68 7.29 -5.37
CA PHE A 67 0.22 7.25 -6.51
C PHE A 67 0.14 8.55 -7.34
N LEU A 68 -1.07 9.03 -7.63
CA LEU A 68 -1.27 10.32 -8.32
C LEU A 68 -0.74 11.50 -7.51
N LEU A 69 -0.95 11.53 -6.20
CA LEU A 69 -0.37 12.54 -5.30
C LEU A 69 1.16 12.53 -5.33
N THR A 70 1.76 11.34 -5.38
CA THR A 70 3.22 11.18 -5.46
C THR A 70 3.76 11.70 -6.79
N LEU A 71 3.09 11.37 -7.91
CA LEU A 71 3.47 11.85 -9.24
C LEU A 71 3.33 13.37 -9.42
N THR A 72 2.30 13.97 -8.81
CA THR A 72 2.04 15.41 -8.90
C THR A 72 2.94 16.25 -7.97
N GLY A 73 3.76 15.62 -7.13
CA GLY A 73 4.64 16.32 -6.17
C GLY A 73 3.88 17.07 -5.08
N LEU A 74 2.56 16.84 -4.95
CA LEU A 74 1.71 17.56 -4.00
C LEU A 74 2.10 17.30 -2.54
N ARG A 75 2.76 16.16 -2.28
CA ARG A 75 3.46 15.84 -1.02
C ARG A 75 4.25 17.04 -0.49
N GLU A 76 5.04 17.69 -1.34
CA GLU A 76 5.95 18.76 -0.91
C GLU A 76 5.19 20.06 -0.66
N LYS A 77 4.12 20.32 -1.42
CA LYS A 77 3.22 21.46 -1.22
C LYS A 77 2.38 21.32 0.04
N ILE A 78 1.89 20.12 0.38
CA ILE A 78 1.14 19.87 1.60
C ILE A 78 2.05 20.04 2.82
N ILE A 79 3.28 19.51 2.78
CA ILE A 79 4.24 19.68 3.88
C ILE A 79 4.62 21.15 4.07
N ASN A 80 4.84 21.92 3.00
CA ASN A 80 5.09 23.36 3.09
C ASN A 80 3.85 24.17 3.51
N ALA A 81 2.65 23.64 3.33
CA ALA A 81 1.39 24.27 3.74
C ALA A 81 1.01 23.93 5.19
N ILE A 82 1.65 22.94 5.82
CA ILE A 82 1.54 22.68 7.25
C ILE A 82 2.60 23.55 7.93
N PRO A 83 2.23 24.69 8.55
CA PRO A 83 3.17 25.44 9.36
C PRO A 83 3.50 24.57 10.57
N ILE A 84 4.77 24.16 10.69
CA ILE A 84 5.30 23.60 11.93
C ILE A 84 5.34 24.65 13.04
#